data_AF-A0AA96Z7H7-F1
#
_entry.id   AF-A0AA96Z7H7-F1
#
_cell.length_a   1.000
_cell.length_b   1.000
_cell.length_c   1.000
_cell.angle_alpha   90.00
_cell.angle_beta   90.00
_cell.angle_gamma   90.00
#
_symmetry.space_group_name_H-M   'P 1'
#
loop_
_entity.id
_entity.type
_entity.pdbx_description
1 polymer ?
#
loop_
_entity_poly.entity_id
_entity_poly.type
_entity_poly.pdbx_seq_one_letter_code
_entity_poly.pdbx_strand_id
1 'polypeptide(L)'
;MKLIKLTAITLVLSLVLVSCDNNKTKKEQITEDTKELVEDVKESMENVADEIEEGFDNLGDYTYAKKSDLETEVNKSMKKLDAEIESLENNFNEAKAETKEKNNEMLAELKAKRAALGESFDKLGNSTEDNWQDVKDGFEKAYKDVENSFEKLADDLEK
;
A
#
# COMPACT_ATOMS: atom_id res chain seq x y z
N MET A 1 -24.11 -60.54 -44.13
CA MET A 1 -23.47 -59.70 -45.16
C MET A 1 -23.05 -58.38 -44.53
N LYS A 2 -21.75 -58.06 -44.61
CA LYS A 2 -21.03 -56.80 -44.32
C LYS A 2 -21.22 -56.22 -42.90
N LEU A 3 -20.48 -56.71 -41.89
CA LEU A 3 -19.09 -56.38 -41.50
C LEU A 3 -18.89 -54.92 -41.05
N ILE A 4 -19.12 -54.71 -39.75
CA ILE A 4 -18.66 -53.59 -38.93
C ILE A 4 -17.13 -53.65 -38.88
N LYS A 5 -16.45 -52.60 -39.35
CA LYS A 5 -14.98 -52.53 -39.26
C LYS A 5 -14.56 -52.12 -37.85
N LEU A 6 -13.92 -53.09 -37.22
CA LEU A 6 -13.03 -53.02 -36.06
C LEU A 6 -11.92 -51.98 -36.30
N THR A 7 -11.73 -51.03 -35.39
CA THR A 7 -10.43 -50.39 -35.15
C THR A 7 -10.11 -50.55 -33.68
N ALA A 8 -9.20 -51.48 -33.41
CA ALA A 8 -8.65 -51.77 -32.10
C ALA A 8 -7.42 -50.88 -31.82
N ILE A 9 -7.44 -50.26 -30.64
CA ILE A 9 -6.37 -50.17 -29.64
C ILE A 9 -5.01 -49.61 -30.10
N THR A 10 -4.64 -48.45 -29.56
CA THR A 10 -3.36 -48.31 -28.85
C THR A 10 -3.55 -47.59 -27.52
N LEU A 11 -3.18 -48.31 -26.46
CA LEU A 11 -3.09 -47.93 -25.08
C LEU A 11 -1.71 -47.30 -24.86
N VAL A 12 -1.63 -46.06 -24.38
CA VAL A 12 -0.51 -45.65 -23.52
C VAL A 12 -1.02 -44.71 -22.43
N LEU A 13 -1.07 -45.32 -21.25
CA LEU A 13 -0.98 -44.74 -19.93
C LEU A 13 0.11 -43.64 -19.87
N SER A 14 -0.29 -42.41 -19.58
CA SER A 14 0.61 -41.44 -18.97
C SER A 14 -0.18 -40.67 -17.93
N LEU A 15 -0.25 -41.29 -16.75
CA LEU A 15 -0.22 -40.55 -15.48
C LEU A 15 1.03 -39.66 -15.54
N VAL A 16 0.85 -38.40 -15.94
CA VAL A 16 1.75 -37.37 -15.46
C VAL A 16 1.31 -37.12 -14.03
N LEU A 17 2.05 -37.74 -13.10
CA LEU A 17 2.18 -37.23 -11.76
C LEU A 17 2.69 -35.81 -11.92
N VAL A 18 1.77 -34.83 -11.91
CA VAL A 18 2.14 -33.45 -11.67
C VAL A 18 2.70 -33.44 -10.26
N SER A 19 4.02 -33.54 -10.21
CA SER A 19 4.86 -33.24 -9.07
C SER A 19 4.33 -31.97 -8.41
N CYS A 20 4.16 -31.99 -7.09
CA CYS A 20 3.86 -30.80 -6.32
C CYS A 20 4.90 -29.72 -6.64
N ASP A 21 4.45 -28.68 -7.34
CA ASP A 21 5.15 -27.42 -7.51
C ASP A 21 4.06 -26.35 -7.33
N ASN A 22 4.29 -25.44 -6.39
CA ASN A 22 3.34 -24.46 -5.84
C ASN A 22 2.83 -23.46 -6.88
N ASN A 23 1.98 -23.90 -7.80
CA ASN A 23 1.41 -23.02 -8.82
C ASN A 23 -0.02 -22.62 -8.42
N LYS A 24 -0.13 -21.70 -7.45
CA LYS A 24 -1.35 -20.88 -7.28
C LYS A 24 -1.59 -20.20 -8.63
N THR A 25 -2.81 -20.23 -9.15
CA THR A 25 -3.07 -19.58 -10.43
C THR A 25 -2.69 -18.10 -10.34
N LYS A 26 -2.04 -17.52 -11.37
CA LYS A 26 -1.54 -16.12 -11.37
C LYS A 26 -2.57 -15.09 -10.86
N LYS A 27 -3.87 -15.38 -11.00
CA LYS A 27 -4.98 -14.57 -10.46
C LYS A 27 -5.09 -14.63 -8.94
N GLU A 28 -5.02 -15.82 -8.35
CA GLU A 28 -5.05 -16.02 -6.89
C GLU A 28 -3.79 -15.45 -6.25
N GLN A 29 -2.63 -15.60 -6.89
CA GLN A 29 -1.37 -15.06 -6.39
C GLN A 29 -1.35 -13.52 -6.38
N ILE A 30 -1.73 -12.85 -7.48
CA ILE A 30 -1.81 -11.37 -7.52
C ILE A 30 -2.74 -10.81 -6.44
N THR A 31 -3.84 -11.52 -6.12
CA THR A 31 -4.80 -11.07 -5.11
C THR A 31 -4.23 -11.19 -3.70
N GLU A 32 -3.45 -12.23 -3.44
CA GLU A 32 -2.80 -12.44 -2.15
C GLU A 32 -1.60 -11.51 -1.97
N ASP A 33 -0.75 -11.35 -2.98
CA ASP A 33 0.39 -10.43 -2.97
C ASP A 33 -0.08 -8.98 -2.79
N THR A 34 -1.21 -8.60 -3.42
CA THR A 34 -1.83 -7.28 -3.22
C THR A 34 -2.36 -7.11 -1.80
N LYS A 35 -2.97 -8.17 -1.22
CA LYS A 35 -3.49 -8.12 0.14
C LYS A 35 -2.35 -8.02 1.17
N GLU A 36 -1.31 -8.82 1.01
CA GLU A 36 -0.10 -8.78 1.84
C GLU A 36 0.53 -7.38 1.80
N LEU A 37 0.68 -6.80 0.61
CA LEU A 37 1.23 -5.47 0.48
C LEU A 37 0.36 -4.39 1.14
N VAL A 38 -0.96 -4.51 1.07
CA VAL A 38 -1.86 -3.56 1.72
C VAL A 38 -1.77 -3.65 3.24
N GLU A 39 -1.54 -4.84 3.77
CA GLU A 39 -1.20 -5.02 5.19
C GLU A 39 0.18 -4.44 5.51
N ASP A 40 1.22 -4.63 4.69
CA ASP A 40 2.56 -4.04 4.90
C ASP A 40 2.53 -2.50 4.87
N VAL A 41 1.72 -1.95 3.96
CA VAL A 41 1.45 -0.52 3.85
C VAL A 41 0.69 -0.01 5.07
N LYS A 42 -0.31 -0.76 5.53
CA LYS A 42 -1.07 -0.44 6.75
C LYS A 42 -0.17 -0.49 7.97
N GLU A 43 0.65 -1.54 8.13
CA GLU A 43 1.66 -1.66 9.18
C GLU A 43 2.68 -0.52 9.06
N SER A 44 3.05 -0.10 7.86
CA SER A 44 3.94 1.04 7.66
C SER A 44 3.29 2.35 8.08
N MET A 45 2.00 2.53 7.84
CA MET A 45 1.22 3.66 8.32
C MET A 45 1.00 3.61 9.81
N GLU A 46 0.70 2.45 10.39
CA GLU A 46 0.65 2.25 11.83
C GLU A 46 2.02 2.54 12.46
N ASN A 47 3.13 2.10 11.87
CA ASN A 47 4.47 2.46 12.34
C ASN A 47 4.77 3.95 12.21
N VAL A 48 4.31 4.63 11.14
CA VAL A 48 4.45 6.09 11.07
C VAL A 48 3.52 6.73 12.11
N ALA A 49 2.33 6.19 12.33
CA ALA A 49 1.33 6.67 13.27
C ALA A 49 1.79 6.45 14.69
N ASP A 50 2.54 5.39 14.99
CA ASP A 50 3.18 5.03 16.25
C ASP A 50 4.49 5.82 16.41
N GLU A 51 5.34 5.99 15.39
CA GLU A 51 6.50 6.90 15.48
C GLU A 51 6.04 8.35 15.72
N ILE A 52 4.87 8.69 15.18
CA ILE A 52 4.10 9.88 15.50
C ILE A 52 3.57 9.72 16.93
N GLU A 53 2.64 8.83 17.28
CA GLU A 53 1.89 8.67 18.54
C GLU A 53 2.77 8.33 19.77
N GLU A 54 3.74 7.42 19.68
CA GLU A 54 4.80 7.22 20.67
C GLU A 54 5.68 8.47 20.84
N GLY A 55 5.72 9.36 19.86
CA GLY A 55 6.24 10.74 19.96
C GLY A 55 5.18 11.83 20.23
N PHE A 56 3.88 11.52 20.13
CA PHE A 56 2.76 12.45 19.86
C PHE A 56 1.51 12.19 20.72
N ASP A 57 1.57 11.36 21.77
CA ASP A 57 0.63 11.44 22.91
C ASP A 57 0.53 12.90 23.44
N ASN A 58 1.48 13.76 23.04
CA ASN A 58 1.22 15.19 22.93
C ASN A 58 2.01 15.86 21.77
N LEU A 59 1.46 15.90 20.56
CA LEU A 59 1.94 16.80 19.48
C LEU A 59 2.02 18.27 19.99
N GLY A 60 1.24 18.63 21.02
CA GLY A 60 1.33 19.87 21.78
C GLY A 60 2.68 20.12 22.48
N ASP A 61 3.38 19.09 22.96
CA ASP A 61 4.65 19.21 23.71
C ASP A 61 5.87 19.35 22.80
N TYR A 62 5.70 19.13 21.49
CA TYR A 62 6.72 19.48 20.53
C TYR A 62 6.78 21.01 20.40
N THR A 63 7.77 21.60 21.06
CA THR A 63 8.10 23.02 20.94
C THR A 63 8.85 23.30 19.65
N TYR A 64 8.86 24.55 19.20
CA TYR A 64 9.67 24.98 18.05
C TYR A 64 11.14 24.59 18.20
N ALA A 65 11.67 24.54 19.43
CA ALA A 65 13.04 24.16 19.73
C ALA A 65 13.41 22.72 19.31
N LYS A 66 12.43 21.81 19.23
CA LYS A 66 12.67 20.41 18.83
C LYS A 66 12.48 20.17 17.32
N LYS A 67 12.02 21.17 16.55
CA LYS A 67 11.62 21.05 15.13
C LYS A 67 12.57 20.19 14.27
N SER A 68 13.89 20.37 14.41
CA SER A 68 14.88 19.60 13.63
C SER A 68 14.85 18.09 13.89
N ASP A 69 14.53 17.68 15.12
CA ASP A 69 14.41 16.27 15.49
C ASP A 69 13.15 15.68 14.85
N LEU A 70 12.03 16.41 14.89
CA LEU A 70 10.78 16.03 14.22
C LEU A 70 10.96 15.92 12.71
N GLU A 71 11.66 16.86 12.09
CA GLU A 71 11.98 16.80 10.66
C GLU A 71 12.74 15.52 10.29
N THR A 72 13.65 15.07 11.16
CA THR A 72 14.46 13.88 10.91
C THR A 72 13.60 12.61 10.94
N GLU A 73 12.79 12.45 11.99
CA GLU A 73 11.92 11.27 12.15
C GLU A 73 10.84 11.23 11.07
N VAL A 74 10.14 12.35 10.83
CA VAL A 74 9.12 12.42 9.78
C VAL A 74 9.72 12.12 8.41
N ASN A 75 10.91 12.62 8.08
CA ASN A 75 11.55 12.34 6.79
C ASN A 75 11.90 10.85 6.61
N LYS A 76 12.27 10.15 7.68
CA LYS A 76 12.51 8.69 7.64
C LYS A 76 11.21 7.95 7.35
N SER A 77 10.15 8.28 8.08
CA SER A 77 8.81 7.73 7.88
C SER A 77 8.25 8.00 6.48
N MET A 78 8.42 9.22 5.96
CA MET A 78 8.00 9.62 4.61
C MET A 78 8.67 8.81 3.50
N LYS A 79 9.95 8.45 3.68
CA LYS A 79 10.67 7.58 2.73
C LYS A 79 10.17 6.15 2.74
N LYS A 80 9.81 5.63 3.92
CA LYS A 80 9.19 4.30 4.04
C LYS A 80 7.86 4.29 3.30
N LEU A 81 7.01 5.28 3.58
CA LEU A 81 5.73 5.48 2.91
C LEU A 81 5.87 5.57 1.38
N ASP A 82 6.86 6.29 0.85
CA ASP A 82 7.09 6.38 -0.60
C ASP A 82 7.41 5.02 -1.24
N ALA A 83 8.24 4.22 -0.58
CA ALA A 83 8.61 2.90 -1.07
C ALA A 83 7.39 1.94 -1.10
N GLU A 84 6.54 2.02 -0.08
CA GLU A 84 5.31 1.22 0.00
C GLU A 84 4.30 1.61 -1.10
N ILE A 85 4.12 2.92 -1.35
CA ILE A 85 3.25 3.41 -2.43
C ILE A 85 3.78 2.98 -3.81
N GLU A 86 5.10 2.99 -4.02
CA GLU A 86 5.71 2.51 -5.27
C GLU A 86 5.49 1.01 -5.46
N SER A 87 5.64 0.21 -4.40
CA SER A 87 5.34 -1.22 -4.43
C SER A 87 3.87 -1.47 -4.78
N LEU A 88 2.96 -0.67 -4.21
CA LEU A 88 1.51 -0.79 -4.46
C LEU A 88 1.16 -0.48 -5.90
N GLU A 89 1.76 0.57 -6.45
CA GLU A 89 1.63 0.92 -7.86
C GLU A 89 2.07 -0.22 -8.79
N ASN A 90 3.21 -0.84 -8.50
CA ASN A 90 3.72 -1.94 -9.33
C ASN A 90 2.76 -3.14 -9.30
N ASN A 91 2.26 -3.52 -8.12
CA ASN A 91 1.30 -4.61 -7.98
C ASN A 91 -0.03 -4.31 -8.70
N PHE A 92 -0.55 -3.07 -8.56
CA PHE A 92 -1.76 -2.64 -9.26
C PHE A 92 -1.60 -2.64 -10.79
N ASN A 93 -0.41 -2.31 -11.29
CA ASN A 93 -0.12 -2.33 -12.71
C ASN A 93 -0.16 -3.75 -13.30
N GLU A 94 0.20 -4.76 -12.50
CA GLU A 94 0.17 -6.18 -12.86
C GLU A 94 -1.23 -6.82 -12.74
N ALA A 95 -2.18 -6.14 -12.07
CA ALA A 95 -3.56 -6.61 -11.91
C ALA A 95 -4.33 -6.70 -13.24
N LYS A 96 -5.42 -7.48 -13.23
CA LYS A 96 -6.28 -7.68 -14.41
C LYS A 96 -6.99 -6.39 -14.81
N ALA A 97 -7.30 -6.27 -16.10
CA ALA A 97 -8.00 -5.11 -16.65
C ALA A 97 -9.33 -4.77 -15.94
N GLU A 98 -10.06 -5.79 -15.47
CA GLU A 98 -11.34 -5.64 -14.77
C GLU A 98 -11.24 -4.88 -13.43
N THR A 99 -10.10 -4.96 -12.73
CA THR A 99 -9.85 -4.24 -11.47
C THR A 99 -8.93 -3.04 -11.64
N LYS A 100 -8.28 -2.92 -12.80
CA LYS A 100 -7.26 -1.92 -13.08
C LYS A 100 -7.80 -0.48 -13.00
N GLU A 101 -9.02 -0.23 -13.45
CA GLU A 101 -9.63 1.10 -13.37
C GLU A 101 -9.83 1.54 -11.91
N LYS A 102 -10.50 0.71 -11.10
CA LYS A 102 -10.69 0.96 -9.66
C LYS A 102 -9.35 1.14 -8.93
N ASN A 103 -8.39 0.25 -9.18
CA ASN A 103 -7.06 0.32 -8.57
C ASN A 103 -6.32 1.62 -8.93
N ASN A 104 -6.43 2.07 -10.18
CA ASN A 104 -5.82 3.33 -10.62
C ASN A 104 -6.47 4.54 -9.95
N GLU A 105 -7.80 4.55 -9.79
CA GLU A 105 -8.49 5.64 -9.08
C GLU A 105 -8.04 5.74 -7.63
N MET A 106 -7.97 4.61 -6.94
CA MET A 106 -7.56 4.56 -5.54
C MET A 106 -6.08 4.94 -5.36
N LEU A 107 -5.20 4.48 -6.25
CA LEU A 107 -3.79 4.86 -6.26
C LEU A 107 -3.62 6.36 -6.56
N ALA A 108 -4.44 6.93 -7.45
CA ALA A 108 -4.41 8.36 -7.74
C ALA A 108 -4.84 9.19 -6.52
N GLU A 109 -5.91 8.79 -5.82
CA GLU A 109 -6.35 9.42 -4.57
C GLU A 109 -5.23 9.38 -3.52
N LEU A 110 -4.65 8.20 -3.30
CA LEU A 110 -3.56 8.02 -2.35
C LEU A 110 -2.32 8.87 -2.67
N LYS A 111 -1.88 8.89 -3.93
CA LYS A 111 -0.75 9.73 -4.38
C LYS A 111 -1.03 11.21 -4.18
N ALA A 112 -2.26 11.66 -4.40
CA ALA A 112 -2.65 13.03 -4.14
C ALA A 112 -2.58 13.38 -2.65
N LYS A 113 -3.02 12.49 -1.76
CA LYS A 113 -2.88 12.67 -0.31
C LYS A 113 -1.42 12.67 0.14
N ARG A 114 -0.61 11.76 -0.39
CA ARG A 114 0.84 11.73 -0.12
C ARG A 114 1.54 13.01 -0.55
N ALA A 115 1.16 13.58 -1.69
CA ALA A 115 1.69 14.87 -2.14
C ALA A 115 1.31 16.00 -1.18
N ALA A 116 0.06 16.05 -0.73
CA ALA A 116 -0.41 17.04 0.25
C ALA A 116 0.31 16.91 1.61
N LEU A 117 0.62 15.69 2.05
CA LEU A 117 1.45 15.44 3.23
C LEU A 117 2.87 15.98 3.04
N GLY A 118 3.46 15.79 1.86
CA GLY A 118 4.75 16.38 1.50
C GLY A 118 4.74 17.91 1.57
N GLU A 119 3.72 18.56 1.02
CA GLU A 119 3.57 20.03 1.12
C GLU A 119 3.41 20.49 2.57
N SER A 120 2.71 19.72 3.41
CA SER A 120 2.57 20.05 4.83
C SER A 120 3.87 19.84 5.60
N PHE A 121 4.67 18.85 5.23
CA PHE A 121 6.01 18.64 5.79
C PHE A 121 6.97 19.78 5.41
N ASP A 122 6.92 20.26 4.16
CA ASP A 122 7.68 21.44 3.74
C ASP A 122 7.28 22.68 4.55
N LYS A 123 5.98 22.85 4.84
CA LYS A 123 5.51 23.93 5.73
C LYS A 123 6.04 23.74 7.15
N LEU A 124 6.03 22.52 7.68
CA LEU A 124 6.62 22.18 8.98
C LEU A 124 8.10 22.60 9.02
N GLY A 125 8.87 22.29 7.98
CA GLY A 125 10.27 22.69 7.84
C GLY A 125 10.51 24.20 7.69
N ASN A 126 9.51 24.94 7.19
CA ASN A 126 9.59 26.40 7.02
C ASN A 126 8.85 27.20 8.09
N SER A 127 8.25 26.53 9.08
CA SER A 127 7.55 27.17 10.19
C SER A 127 8.48 28.07 11.03
N THR A 128 7.85 29.00 11.73
CA THR A 128 8.41 29.89 12.75
C THR A 128 7.79 29.55 14.09
N GLU A 129 8.33 30.09 15.18
CA GLU A 129 7.74 29.89 16.51
C GLU A 129 6.28 30.39 16.57
N ASP A 130 5.99 31.54 15.95
CA ASP A 130 4.66 32.18 15.98
C ASP A 130 3.55 31.35 15.30
N ASN A 131 3.88 30.57 14.26
CA ASN A 131 2.91 29.75 13.52
C ASN A 131 3.11 28.24 13.73
N TRP A 132 3.96 27.87 14.69
CA TRP A 132 4.36 26.49 14.91
C TRP A 132 3.18 25.56 15.16
N GLN A 133 2.23 25.99 16.00
CA GLN A 133 1.05 25.18 16.32
C GLN A 133 0.16 24.95 15.09
N ASP A 134 -0.18 25.99 14.34
CA ASP A 134 -1.04 25.88 13.17
C ASP A 134 -0.44 24.97 12.09
N VAL A 135 0.88 25.04 11.90
CA VAL A 135 1.58 24.21 10.92
C VAL A 135 1.64 22.75 11.37
N LYS A 136 1.86 22.49 12.66
CA LYS A 136 1.78 21.15 13.25
C LYS A 136 0.40 20.52 13.06
N ASP A 137 -0.67 21.26 13.37
CA ASP A 137 -2.05 20.78 13.20
C ASP A 137 -2.36 20.49 11.71
N GLY A 138 -1.84 21.32 10.80
CA GLY A 138 -1.94 21.10 9.36
C GLY A 138 -1.23 19.81 8.91
N PHE A 139 -0.05 19.54 9.45
CA PHE A 139 0.70 18.31 9.21
C PHE A 139 -0.05 17.08 9.73
N GLU A 140 -0.53 17.12 10.97
CA GLU A 140 -1.32 16.05 11.57
C GLU A 140 -2.57 15.73 10.74
N LYS A 141 -3.27 16.77 10.26
CA LYS A 141 -4.44 16.59 9.40
C LYS A 141 -4.06 15.94 8.07
N ALA A 142 -2.98 16.39 7.43
CA ALA A 142 -2.52 15.82 6.17
C ALA A 142 -2.09 14.35 6.33
N TYR A 143 -1.52 14.02 7.48
CA TYR A 143 -1.14 12.67 7.85
C TYR A 143 -2.37 11.76 7.97
N LYS A 144 -3.36 12.18 8.77
CA LYS A 144 -4.65 11.48 8.90
C LYS A 144 -5.36 11.30 7.56
N ASP A 145 -5.29 12.29 6.67
CA ASP A 145 -5.86 12.17 5.33
C ASP A 145 -5.22 11.04 4.51
N VAL A 146 -3.92 10.77 4.66
CA VAL A 146 -3.22 9.65 4.01
C VAL A 146 -3.64 8.32 4.63
N GLU A 147 -3.64 8.23 5.95
CA GLU A 147 -4.07 7.05 6.72
C GLU A 147 -5.48 6.60 6.31
N ASN A 148 -6.45 7.51 6.32
CA ASN A 148 -7.82 7.24 5.90
C ASN A 148 -7.91 6.74 4.44
N SER A 149 -7.03 7.22 3.54
CA SER A 149 -6.98 6.74 2.15
C SER A 149 -6.48 5.29 2.06
N PHE A 150 -5.57 4.87 2.94
CA PHE A 150 -5.14 3.48 3.02
C PHE A 150 -6.16 2.56 3.68
N GLU A 151 -6.82 2.99 4.75
CA GLU A 151 -7.91 2.22 5.35
C GLU A 151 -9.01 1.94 4.33
N LYS A 152 -9.42 2.99 3.59
CA LYS A 152 -10.37 2.84 2.48
C LYS A 152 -9.85 1.90 1.40
N LEU A 153 -8.55 1.95 1.09
CA LEU A 153 -7.92 1.05 0.13
C LEU A 153 -8.03 -0.41 0.58
N ALA A 154 -7.71 -0.69 1.83
CA ALA A 154 -7.81 -2.02 2.43
C ALA A 154 -9.25 -2.53 2.40
N ASP A 155 -10.19 -1.74 2.91
CA ASP A 155 -11.62 -2.08 2.93
C ASP A 155 -12.17 -2.42 1.54
N ASP A 156 -11.70 -1.74 0.50
CA ASP A 156 -12.17 -1.93 -0.86
C ASP A 156 -11.53 -3.11 -1.60
N LEU A 157 -10.41 -3.62 -1.10
CA LEU A 157 -9.76 -4.84 -1.58
C LEU A 157 -10.28 -6.09 -0.89
N GLU A 158 -10.87 -5.96 0.31
CA GLU A 158 -11.53 -7.06 1.01
C GLU A 158 -12.95 -7.38 0.51
N LYS A 159 -13.57 -6.47 -0.25
CA LYS A 159 -14.93 -6.60 -0.82
C LYS A 159 -14.96 -7.34 -2.16
#